data_AF-A0A947DQ26-F1
#
_entry.id   AF-A0A947DQ26-F1
#
_cell.length_a   1.000
_cell.length_b   1.000
_cell.length_c   1.000
_cell.angle_alpha   90.00
_cell.angle_beta   90.00
_cell.angle_gamma   90.00
#
_symmetry.space_group_name_H-M   'P 1'
#
loop_
_entity.id
_entity.type
_entity.pdbx_description
1 polymer ?
#
loop_
_entity_poly.entity_id
_entity_poly.type
_entity_poly.pdbx_seq_one_letter_code
_entity_poly.pdbx_strand_id
1 'polypeptide(L)'
;MKSALPFALIVAALAAGPAGALAQAVAPPQNTYSSPYHAACSRPAPPAFPGLAAAATLQAQDIEQHRLARDSYFAAADANLSCLDADIEARMRTLFATGGAMDSTLRAQGLAHELASRERAETYEKFVRMCLAYEDTHGPLPGGCR
;
A
#
# COMPACT_ATOMS: atom_id res chain seq x y z
N MET A 1 -46.38 -23.83 8.58
CA MET A 1 -45.32 -24.84 8.40
C MET A 1 -44.91 -24.87 6.93
N LYS A 2 -43.60 -24.79 6.65
CA LYS A 2 -42.85 -25.18 5.41
C LYS A 2 -43.28 -24.54 4.07
N SER A 3 -42.45 -23.68 3.43
CA SER A 3 -41.31 -24.00 2.52
C SER A 3 -41.79 -24.66 1.21
N ALA A 4 -41.36 -24.34 -0.01
CA ALA A 4 -40.10 -23.76 -0.49
C ALA A 4 -40.24 -23.23 -1.96
N LEU A 5 -39.43 -22.24 -2.32
CA LEU A 5 -38.86 -22.00 -3.66
C LEU A 5 -37.62 -22.91 -3.86
N PRO A 6 -36.93 -23.05 -5.03
CA PRO A 6 -36.98 -22.22 -6.25
C PRO A 6 -36.90 -22.98 -7.60
N PHE A 7 -37.02 -22.20 -8.68
CA PHE A 7 -36.96 -22.57 -10.10
C PHE A 7 -35.51 -22.53 -10.63
N ALA A 8 -35.02 -23.71 -11.02
CA ALA A 8 -34.28 -24.12 -12.23
C ALA A 8 -33.18 -23.27 -12.94
N LEU A 9 -32.24 -24.05 -13.52
CA LEU A 9 -31.35 -23.86 -14.71
C LEU A 9 -29.94 -23.29 -14.41
N ILE A 10 -28.85 -24.09 -14.34
CA ILE A 10 -28.13 -24.93 -15.35
C ILE A 10 -27.77 -24.09 -16.60
N VAL A 11 -26.55 -23.94 -17.13
CA VAL A 11 -25.43 -24.84 -17.50
C VAL A 11 -24.16 -23.97 -17.73
N ALA A 12 -22.96 -24.44 -17.36
CA ALA A 12 -21.74 -24.28 -18.17
C ALA A 12 -20.61 -25.16 -17.62
N ALA A 13 -20.37 -26.29 -18.29
CA ALA A 13 -19.10 -26.98 -18.28
C ALA A 13 -18.12 -26.21 -19.21
N LEU A 14 -16.84 -26.13 -18.86
CA LEU A 14 -15.70 -26.58 -19.67
C LEU A 14 -14.36 -25.94 -19.23
N ALA A 15 -13.32 -26.75 -19.45
CA ALA A 15 -11.95 -26.37 -19.79
C ALA A 15 -10.99 -26.05 -18.63
N ALA A 16 -10.18 -27.06 -18.31
CA ALA A 16 -8.78 -26.88 -18.01
C ALA A 16 -8.09 -26.06 -19.11
N GLY A 17 -7.39 -25.00 -18.71
CA GLY A 17 -6.46 -24.22 -19.51
C GLY A 17 -5.49 -23.50 -18.56
N PRO A 18 -4.18 -23.43 -18.85
CA PRO A 18 -3.20 -22.81 -17.97
C PRO A 18 -3.17 -21.29 -18.17
N ALA A 19 -2.71 -20.57 -17.14
CA ALA A 19 -2.28 -19.17 -17.17
C ALA A 19 -3.36 -18.12 -17.55
N GLY A 20 -3.98 -17.56 -16.51
CA GLY A 20 -4.88 -16.42 -16.64
C GLY A 20 -5.56 -16.09 -15.33
N ALA A 21 -4.80 -16.06 -14.23
CA ALA A 21 -5.33 -15.53 -12.98
C ALA A 21 -5.49 -14.03 -13.17
N LEU A 22 -6.73 -13.60 -13.43
CA LEU A 22 -7.18 -12.22 -13.28
C LEU A 22 -6.84 -11.80 -11.84
N ALA A 23 -5.73 -11.08 -11.66
CA ALA A 23 -5.35 -10.50 -10.40
C ALA A 23 -6.38 -9.43 -10.05
N GLN A 24 -7.34 -9.80 -9.20
CA GLN A 24 -8.12 -8.84 -8.45
C GLN A 24 -7.13 -7.92 -7.74
N ALA A 25 -7.29 -6.61 -7.91
CA ALA A 25 -6.57 -5.62 -7.12
C ALA A 25 -7.01 -5.77 -5.66
N VAL A 26 -6.38 -6.70 -4.94
CA VAL A 26 -6.55 -6.87 -3.51
C VAL A 26 -5.96 -5.64 -2.86
N ALA A 27 -6.82 -4.81 -2.27
CA ALA A 27 -6.40 -3.69 -1.47
C ALA A 27 -5.39 -4.19 -0.41
N PRO A 28 -4.24 -3.52 -0.24
CA PRO A 28 -3.22 -3.98 0.69
C PRO A 28 -3.81 -4.05 2.11
N PRO A 29 -3.43 -5.05 2.93
CA PRO A 29 -3.92 -5.17 4.30
C PRO A 29 -3.60 -3.90 5.09
N GLN A 30 -4.62 -3.38 5.78
CA GLN A 30 -4.55 -2.13 6.55
C GLN A 30 -4.43 -2.45 8.04
N ASN A 31 -3.49 -1.83 8.74
CA ASN A 31 -3.51 -1.79 10.21
C ASN A 31 -4.15 -0.48 10.64
N THR A 32 -5.25 -0.56 11.39
CA THR A 32 -6.01 0.61 11.87
C THR A 32 -5.46 1.12 13.20
N TYR A 33 -5.15 2.42 13.26
CA TYR A 33 -4.80 3.12 14.50
C TYR A 33 -5.92 4.10 14.88
N SER A 34 -6.61 3.88 16.00
CA SER A 34 -7.70 4.77 16.45
C SER A 34 -7.18 6.04 17.14
N SER A 35 -7.54 7.21 16.60
CA SER A 35 -7.42 8.50 17.28
C SER A 35 -8.79 9.00 17.75
N PRO A 36 -8.89 9.70 18.90
CA PRO A 36 -10.12 10.39 19.29
C PRO A 36 -10.45 11.63 18.44
N TYR A 37 -9.53 12.12 17.60
CA TYR A 37 -9.72 13.34 16.80
C TYR A 37 -10.04 13.06 15.32
N HIS A 38 -9.65 11.89 14.79
CA HIS A 38 -9.91 11.48 13.40
C HIS A 38 -10.23 9.99 13.30
N ALA A 39 -11.00 9.62 12.27
CA ALA A 39 -11.19 8.22 11.89
C ALA A 39 -9.82 7.55 11.74
N ALA A 40 -9.70 6.32 12.23
CA ALA A 40 -8.42 5.65 12.44
C ALA A 40 -7.47 5.77 11.23
N CYS A 41 -6.33 6.45 11.38
CA CYS A 41 -5.32 6.50 10.33
C CYS A 41 -4.93 5.07 9.98
N SER A 42 -5.00 4.75 8.70
CA SER A 42 -4.85 3.38 8.21
C SER A 42 -3.46 3.27 7.58
N ARG A 43 -2.59 2.49 8.22
CA ARG A 43 -1.26 2.22 7.68
C ARG A 43 -1.39 1.19 6.56
N PRO A 44 -1.09 1.55 5.30
CA PRO A 44 -1.09 0.59 4.21
C PRO A 44 0.10 -0.37 4.33
N ALA A 45 -0.09 -1.62 3.94
CA ALA A 45 1.03 -2.55 3.80
C ALA A 45 1.85 -2.23 2.55
N PRO A 46 3.19 -2.11 2.66
CA PRO A 46 4.05 -1.93 1.50
C PRO A 46 4.02 -3.18 0.60
N PRO A 47 4.06 -3.00 -0.73
CA PRO A 47 4.17 -4.12 -1.66
C PRO A 47 5.52 -4.83 -1.50
N ALA A 48 5.52 -6.14 -1.73
CA ALA A 48 6.75 -6.90 -1.82
C ALA A 48 7.39 -6.72 -3.20
N PHE A 49 8.67 -6.37 -3.22
CA PHE A 49 9.47 -6.36 -4.43
C PHE A 49 10.48 -7.51 -4.38
N PRO A 50 10.68 -8.25 -5.48
CA PRO A 50 11.70 -9.28 -5.57
C PRO A 50 13.09 -8.70 -5.33
N GLY A 51 13.95 -9.53 -4.72
CA GLY A 51 15.37 -9.20 -4.54
C GLY A 51 16.11 -9.10 -5.88
N LEU A 52 17.29 -8.48 -5.87
CA LEU A 52 18.07 -8.17 -7.08
C LEU A 52 18.30 -9.38 -8.00
N ALA A 53 18.64 -10.54 -7.43
CA ALA A 53 18.87 -11.76 -8.20
C ALA A 53 17.60 -12.27 -8.91
N ALA A 54 16.44 -12.11 -8.29
CA ALA A 54 15.16 -12.48 -8.89
C ALA A 54 14.70 -11.44 -9.92
N ALA A 55 15.01 -10.16 -9.70
CA ALA A 55 14.71 -9.07 -10.64
C ALA A 55 15.31 -9.31 -12.04
N ALA A 56 16.49 -9.92 -12.11
CA ALA A 56 17.15 -10.29 -13.36
C ALA A 56 16.41 -11.36 -14.18
N THR A 57 15.40 -12.02 -13.62
CA THR A 57 14.59 -13.06 -14.30
C THR A 57 13.15 -12.64 -14.57
N LEU A 58 12.77 -11.43 -14.16
CA LEU A 58 11.42 -10.90 -14.38
C LEU A 58 11.18 -10.60 -15.85
N GLN A 59 9.90 -10.53 -16.23
CA GLN A 59 9.46 -9.99 -17.50
C GLN A 59 9.11 -8.51 -17.37
N ALA A 60 9.09 -7.79 -18.50
CA ALA A 60 8.69 -6.37 -18.52
C ALA A 60 7.28 -6.14 -17.94
N GLN A 61 6.37 -7.09 -18.13
CA GLN A 61 5.01 -7.05 -17.57
C GLN A 61 5.02 -7.11 -16.04
N ASP A 62 5.93 -7.87 -15.44
CA ASP A 62 6.05 -7.97 -13.97
C ASP A 62 6.53 -6.63 -13.39
N ILE A 63 7.46 -5.94 -14.07
CA ILE A 63 7.93 -4.62 -13.64
C ILE A 63 6.78 -3.61 -13.67
N GLU A 64 5.95 -3.64 -14.70
CA GLU A 64 4.77 -2.77 -14.77
C GLU A 64 3.76 -3.08 -13.67
N GLN A 65 3.52 -4.37 -13.38
CA GLN A 65 2.67 -4.76 -12.26
C GLN A 65 3.22 -4.25 -10.91
N HIS A 66 4.52 -4.32 -10.70
CA HIS A 66 5.17 -3.77 -9.51
C HIS A 66 5.09 -2.23 -9.46
N ARG A 67 5.14 -1.54 -10.61
CA ARG A 67 4.97 -0.09 -10.72
C ARG A 67 3.55 0.32 -10.29
N LEU A 68 2.53 -0.37 -10.78
CA LEU A 68 1.14 -0.15 -10.37
C LEU A 68 0.90 -0.45 -8.87
N ALA A 69 1.49 -1.52 -8.35
CA ALA A 69 1.43 -1.84 -6.92
C ALA A 69 2.11 -0.76 -6.05
N ARG A 70 3.24 -0.20 -6.50
CA ARG A 70 3.89 0.93 -5.85
C ARG A 70 3.00 2.17 -5.86
N ASP A 71 2.42 2.52 -7.00
CA ASP A 71 1.63 3.75 -7.14
C ASP A 71 0.36 3.72 -6.31
N SER A 72 -0.34 2.57 -6.30
CA SER A 72 -1.49 2.36 -5.41
C SER A 72 -1.10 2.42 -3.92
N TYR A 73 0.05 1.85 -3.54
CA TYR A 73 0.57 1.98 -2.18
C TYR A 73 0.92 3.43 -1.82
N PHE A 74 1.57 4.20 -2.70
CA PHE A 74 1.90 5.61 -2.43
C PHE A 74 0.66 6.48 -2.27
N ALA A 75 -0.39 6.25 -3.07
CA ALA A 75 -1.67 6.94 -2.87
C ALA A 75 -2.24 6.67 -1.46
N ALA A 76 -2.19 5.42 -1.00
CA ALA A 76 -2.64 5.06 0.34
C ALA A 76 -1.70 5.59 1.44
N ALA A 77 -0.39 5.60 1.21
CA ALA A 77 0.61 6.08 2.16
C ALA A 77 0.52 7.60 2.33
N ASP A 78 0.28 8.34 1.25
CA ASP A 78 0.08 9.79 1.27
C ASP A 78 -1.22 10.16 2.00
N ALA A 79 -2.30 9.37 1.82
CA ALA A 79 -3.52 9.53 2.60
C ALA A 79 -3.29 9.27 4.10
N ASN A 80 -2.48 8.27 4.46
CA ASN A 80 -2.11 8.00 5.85
C ASN A 80 -1.26 9.12 6.46
N LEU A 81 -0.28 9.65 5.73
CA LEU A 81 0.55 10.77 6.18
C LEU A 81 -0.30 12.02 6.42
N SER A 82 -1.19 12.36 5.49
CA SER A 82 -2.14 13.46 5.65
C SER A 82 -3.05 13.31 6.87
N CYS A 83 -3.50 12.09 7.16
CA CYS A 83 -4.26 11.78 8.38
C CYS A 83 -3.44 12.02 9.66
N LEU A 84 -2.19 11.57 9.68
CA LEU A 84 -1.28 11.76 10.81
C LEU A 84 -0.94 13.24 11.03
N ASP A 85 -0.72 14.01 9.97
CA ASP A 85 -0.50 15.45 10.02
C ASP A 85 -1.70 16.17 10.66
N ALA A 86 -2.91 15.84 10.24
CA ALA A 86 -4.14 16.41 10.81
C ALA A 86 -4.29 16.08 12.31
N ASP A 87 -3.95 14.86 12.73
CA ASP A 87 -3.98 14.47 14.15
C ASP A 87 -2.93 15.21 14.99
N ILE A 88 -1.70 15.34 14.47
CA ILE A 88 -0.63 16.12 15.09
C ILE A 88 -1.08 17.57 15.24
N GLU A 89 -1.64 18.17 14.19
CA GLU A 89 -2.09 19.56 14.21
C GLU A 89 -3.21 19.79 15.25
N ALA A 90 -4.21 18.89 15.30
CA ALA A 90 -5.30 18.96 16.28
C ALA A 90 -4.80 18.89 17.73
N ARG A 91 -3.84 18.00 17.99
CA ARG A 91 -3.19 17.88 19.30
C ARG A 91 -2.35 19.11 19.65
N MET A 92 -1.60 19.65 18.68
CA MET A 92 -0.84 20.90 18.87
C MET A 92 -1.77 22.07 19.21
N ARG A 93 -2.89 22.23 18.51
CA ARG A 93 -3.89 23.26 18.83
C ARG A 93 -4.44 23.12 20.25
N THR A 94 -4.71 21.88 20.69
CA THR A 94 -5.18 21.60 22.06
C THR A 94 -4.11 21.93 23.10
N LEU A 95 -2.86 21.57 22.84
CA LEU A 95 -1.71 21.89 23.69
C LEU A 95 -1.58 23.41 23.89
N PHE A 96 -1.60 24.18 22.79
CA PHE A 96 -1.51 25.64 22.84
C PHE A 96 -2.70 26.28 23.56
N ALA A 97 -3.92 25.76 23.36
CA ALA A 97 -5.12 26.31 23.99
C ALA A 97 -5.18 26.05 25.51
N THR A 98 -4.64 24.92 25.98
CA THR A 98 -4.73 24.50 27.38
C THR A 98 -3.48 24.87 28.19
N GLY A 99 -2.37 25.25 27.54
CA GLY A 99 -1.09 25.51 28.20
C GLY A 99 -0.48 24.26 28.86
N GLY A 100 -0.94 23.06 28.47
CA GLY A 100 -0.51 21.80 29.04
C GLY A 100 0.93 21.42 28.68
N ALA A 101 1.50 20.48 29.43
CA ALA A 101 2.76 19.84 29.07
C ALA A 101 2.59 19.00 27.79
N MET A 102 3.68 18.86 27.02
CA MET A 102 3.70 18.06 25.79
C MET A 102 3.25 16.63 26.08
N ASP A 103 2.05 16.27 25.62
CA ASP A 103 1.48 14.95 25.85
C ASP A 103 2.32 13.88 25.12
N SER A 104 2.61 12.78 25.83
CA SER A 104 3.18 11.54 25.29
C SER A 104 2.49 11.07 23.99
N THR A 105 1.20 11.37 23.83
CA THR A 105 0.45 11.03 22.61
C THR A 105 0.90 11.83 21.39
N LEU A 106 1.24 13.11 21.53
CA LEU A 106 1.75 13.94 20.43
C LEU A 106 3.12 13.45 19.96
N ARG A 107 3.99 13.06 20.90
CA ARG A 107 5.27 12.41 20.57
C ARG A 107 5.06 11.10 19.82
N ALA A 108 4.10 10.28 20.25
CA ALA A 108 3.78 9.03 19.58
C ALA A 108 3.29 9.26 18.14
N GLN A 109 2.49 10.31 17.89
CA GLN A 109 2.07 10.67 16.52
C GLN A 109 3.23 11.15 15.65
N GLY A 110 4.12 11.99 16.18
CA GLY A 110 5.31 12.43 15.44
C GLY A 110 6.19 11.25 15.03
N LEU A 111 6.39 10.27 15.93
CA LEU A 111 7.10 9.04 15.61
C LEU A 111 6.36 8.19 14.55
N ALA A 112 5.04 8.07 14.64
CA ALA A 112 4.24 7.36 13.64
C ALA A 112 4.36 8.00 12.25
N HIS A 113 4.33 9.34 12.18
CA HIS A 113 4.53 10.09 10.95
C HIS A 113 5.93 9.89 10.36
N GLU A 114 6.98 9.97 11.19
CA GLU A 114 8.36 9.72 10.76
C GLU A 114 8.52 8.30 10.19
N LEU A 115 7.99 7.29 10.90
CA LEU A 115 8.05 5.90 10.46
C LEU A 115 7.29 5.67 9.15
N ALA A 116 6.10 6.25 8.99
CA ALA A 116 5.34 6.15 7.75
C ALA A 116 6.07 6.81 6.57
N SER A 117 6.68 7.97 6.79
CA SER A 117 7.48 8.69 5.79
C SER A 117 8.71 7.87 5.38
N ARG A 118 9.41 7.27 6.35
CA ARG A 118 10.56 6.40 6.11
C ARG A 118 10.18 5.15 5.33
N GLU A 119 9.10 4.47 5.74
CA GLU A 119 8.63 3.27 5.05
C GLU A 119 8.29 3.55 3.57
N ARG A 120 7.65 4.69 3.29
CA ARG A 120 7.36 5.13 1.93
C ARG A 120 8.65 5.32 1.12
N ALA A 121 9.67 5.98 1.69
CA ALA A 121 10.96 6.19 1.04
C ALA A 121 11.70 4.86 0.80
N GLU A 122 11.76 3.98 1.79
CA GLU A 122 12.37 2.65 1.65
C GLU A 122 11.67 1.80 0.59
N THR A 123 10.34 1.90 0.49
CA THR A 123 9.55 1.21 -0.53
C THR A 123 9.89 1.72 -1.93
N TYR A 124 10.07 3.05 -2.09
CA TYR A 124 10.56 3.62 -3.34
C TYR A 124 11.94 3.10 -3.71
N GLU A 125 12.88 3.10 -2.77
CA GLU A 125 14.24 2.59 -3.02
C GLU A 125 14.25 1.12 -3.43
N LYS A 126 13.45 0.28 -2.77
CA LYS A 126 13.34 -1.14 -3.12
C LYS A 126 12.82 -1.33 -4.54
N PHE A 127 11.79 -0.57 -4.93
CA PHE A 127 11.29 -0.59 -6.31
C PHE A 127 12.37 -0.17 -7.30
N VAL A 128 13.05 0.96 -7.07
CA VAL A 128 14.08 1.47 -7.98
C VAL A 128 15.22 0.47 -8.13
N ARG A 129 15.69 -0.15 -7.03
CA ARG A 129 16.74 -1.17 -7.08
C ARG A 129 16.34 -2.39 -7.90
N MET A 130 15.11 -2.88 -7.73
CA MET A 130 14.56 -3.97 -8.56
C MET A 130 14.49 -3.57 -10.03
N CYS A 131 13.98 -2.38 -10.32
CA CYS A 131 13.81 -1.84 -11.66
C CYS A 131 15.16 -1.68 -12.38
N LEU A 132 16.16 -1.11 -11.71
CA LEU A 132 17.52 -0.98 -12.24
C LEU A 132 18.18 -2.34 -12.48
N ALA A 133 18.00 -3.31 -11.56
CA ALA A 133 18.53 -4.66 -11.75
C ALA A 133 17.92 -5.37 -12.98
N TYR A 134 16.67 -5.08 -13.31
CA TYR A 134 16.06 -5.53 -14.56
C TYR A 134 16.67 -4.82 -15.78
N GLU A 135 16.83 -3.50 -15.74
CA GLU A 135 17.39 -2.73 -16.87
C GLU A 135 18.84 -3.08 -17.16
N ASP A 136 19.62 -3.39 -16.12
CA ASP A 136 21.01 -3.82 -16.27
C ASP A 136 21.13 -5.18 -17.00
N THR A 137 20.08 -6.02 -16.99
CA THR A 137 20.09 -7.33 -17.66
C THR A 137 19.34 -7.37 -18.99
N HIS A 138 18.26 -6.58 -19.14
CA HIS A 138 17.39 -6.63 -20.32
C HIS A 138 17.41 -5.35 -21.18
N GLY A 139 18.06 -4.29 -20.70
CA GLY A 139 18.02 -2.97 -21.32
C GLY A 139 16.89 -2.08 -20.81
N PRO A 140 16.80 -0.83 -21.29
CA PRO A 140 15.91 0.19 -20.74
C PRO A 140 14.43 -0.14 -20.94
N LEU A 141 13.61 0.20 -19.93
CA LEU A 141 12.16 0.05 -20.01
C LEU A 141 11.47 1.32 -20.50
N PRO A 142 10.32 1.19 -21.19
CA PRO A 142 9.42 2.33 -21.37
C PRO A 142 8.97 2.84 -20.00
N GLY A 143 9.14 4.16 -19.79
CA GLY A 143 8.91 4.82 -18.50
C GLY A 143 10.11 4.86 -17.56
N GLY A 144 11.19 4.14 -17.88
CA GLY A 144 12.49 4.20 -17.20
C GLY A 144 12.52 3.77 -15.74
N CYS A 145 13.72 3.41 -15.28
CA CYS A 145 14.06 3.26 -13.86
C CYS A 145 15.08 4.31 -13.38
N ARG A 146 15.72 5.03 -14.33
CA ARG A 146 16.76 6.05 -14.13
C ARG A 146 16.21 7.46 -14.33
#